data_AF-A0A7W8MVS2-F1
#
_entry.id   AF-A0A7W8MVS2-F1
#
_cell.length_a   1.000
_cell.length_b   1.000
_cell.length_c   1.000
_cell.angle_alpha   90.00
_cell.angle_beta   90.00
_cell.angle_gamma   90.00
#
_symmetry.space_group_name_H-M   'P 1'
#
loop_
_entity.id
_entity.type
_entity.pdbx_description
1 polymer ?
#
loop_
_entity_poly.entity_id
_entity_poly.type
_entity_poly.pdbx_seq_one_letter_code
_entity_poly.pdbx_strand_id
1 'polypeptide(L)'
;MRLPSLYGFYKYYFNYPLKGKKNYALAIREAEKQISDAFDLRDESYIIDYEHQSYPRQLTISFLKKLYQLMNDYYEQPIFELDYHKNSIHLPKELLTSRIQLDIDFGYFYDRNAKKIILLEYGKLNEVSRWIPVFKTLVTSFELTATLPPNLETIVFWDLSKGLIHEEDYTSATTAPMEQILKIARKIVNERRRG
;
A
#
# COMPACT_ATOMS: atom_id res chain seq x y z
N MET A 1 -15.46 4.33 9.20
CA MET A 1 -14.77 5.33 8.36
C MET A 1 -13.65 4.59 7.66
N ARG A 2 -13.37 4.89 6.39
CA ARG A 2 -12.37 4.15 5.62
C ARG A 2 -11.32 5.08 5.00
N LEU A 3 -10.05 4.70 5.15
CA LEU A 3 -8.93 5.25 4.39
C LEU A 3 -8.58 4.27 3.28
N PRO A 4 -8.50 4.72 2.02
CA PRO A 4 -8.26 3.82 0.88
C PRO A 4 -6.80 3.35 0.75
N SER A 5 -5.89 3.85 1.59
CA SER A 5 -4.49 3.45 1.59
C SER A 5 -3.80 3.80 2.92
N LEU A 6 -2.71 3.09 3.24
CA LEU A 6 -1.77 3.43 4.33
C LEU A 6 -1.24 4.86 4.23
N TYR A 7 -0.96 5.33 3.00
CA TYR A 7 -0.49 6.69 2.79
C TYR A 7 -1.48 7.74 3.31
N GLY A 8 -2.78 7.45 3.27
CA GLY A 8 -3.81 8.26 3.90
C GLY A 8 -3.57 8.48 5.39
N PHE A 9 -3.11 7.46 6.10
CA PHE A 9 -2.75 7.54 7.52
C PHE A 9 -1.40 8.24 7.72
N TYR A 10 -0.38 7.89 6.91
CA TYR A 10 0.95 8.50 6.97
C TYR A 10 0.92 10.02 6.80
N LYS A 11 0.02 10.54 5.96
CA LYS A 11 -0.18 11.98 5.81
C LYS A 11 -0.49 12.68 7.13
N TYR A 12 -1.34 12.09 7.96
CA TYR A 12 -1.66 12.64 9.27
C TYR A 12 -0.53 12.41 10.27
N TYR A 13 0.09 11.24 10.24
CA TYR A 13 1.15 10.86 11.18
C TYR A 13 2.41 11.73 11.01
N PHE A 14 2.87 11.92 9.77
CA PHE A 14 4.08 12.68 9.44
C PHE A 14 3.80 14.12 9.01
N ASN A 15 2.54 14.57 9.09
CA ASN A 15 2.12 15.93 8.71
C ASN A 15 2.43 16.27 7.24
N TYR A 16 2.22 15.32 6.32
CA TYR A 16 2.36 15.57 4.89
C TYR A 16 1.17 16.38 4.33
N PRO A 17 1.32 16.98 3.14
CA PRO A 17 0.21 17.65 2.47
C PRO A 17 -1.02 16.75 2.30
N LEU A 18 -2.14 17.16 2.89
CA LEU A 18 -3.40 16.41 2.83
C LEU A 18 -3.98 16.40 1.41
N LYS A 19 -3.87 17.53 0.70
CA LYS A 19 -4.33 17.67 -0.69
C LYS A 19 -3.31 17.10 -1.67
N GLY A 20 -3.77 16.25 -2.59
CA GLY A 20 -3.00 15.74 -3.71
C GLY A 20 -3.65 16.10 -5.05
N LYS A 21 -2.95 15.86 -6.15
CA LYS A 21 -3.50 16.07 -7.50
C LYS A 21 -4.52 14.98 -7.81
N LYS A 22 -5.78 15.36 -8.09
CA LYS A 22 -6.90 14.42 -8.36
C LYS A 22 -6.55 13.43 -9.48
N ASN A 23 -5.95 13.92 -10.58
CA ASN A 23 -5.57 13.08 -11.72
C ASN A 23 -4.54 12.00 -11.35
N TYR A 24 -3.64 12.30 -10.41
CA TYR A 24 -2.64 11.35 -9.92
C TYR A 24 -3.30 10.24 -9.08
N ALA A 25 -4.21 10.61 -8.18
CA ALA A 25 -4.96 9.64 -7.37
C ALA A 25 -5.85 8.74 -8.23
N LEU A 26 -6.47 9.28 -9.30
CA LEU A 26 -7.21 8.49 -10.27
C LEU A 26 -6.30 7.49 -11.01
N ALA A 27 -5.11 7.94 -11.42
CA ALA A 27 -4.16 7.08 -12.11
C ALA A 27 -3.66 5.92 -11.22
N ILE A 28 -3.39 6.18 -9.94
CA ILE A 28 -3.04 5.15 -8.94
C ILE A 28 -4.16 4.13 -8.82
N ARG A 29 -5.39 4.60 -8.58
CA ARG A 29 -6.55 3.71 -8.39
C ARG A 29 -6.78 2.82 -9.62
N GLU A 30 -6.56 3.36 -10.81
CA GLU A 30 -6.72 2.62 -12.05
C GLU A 30 -5.58 1.61 -12.26
N ALA A 31 -4.34 1.97 -11.91
CA ALA A 31 -3.21 1.04 -11.90
C ALA A 31 -3.45 -0.12 -10.93
N GLU A 32 -3.77 0.16 -9.66
CA GLU A 32 -4.08 -0.87 -8.65
C GLU A 32 -5.23 -1.80 -9.06
N LYS A 33 -6.20 -1.28 -9.83
CA LYS A 33 -7.26 -2.12 -10.40
C LYS A 33 -6.69 -3.09 -11.44
N GLN A 34 -5.97 -2.59 -12.45
CA GLN A 34 -5.37 -3.45 -13.47
C GLN A 34 -4.43 -4.49 -12.86
N ILE A 35 -3.65 -4.10 -11.84
CA ILE A 35 -2.75 -5.00 -11.11
C ILE A 35 -3.54 -6.11 -10.42
N SER A 36 -4.60 -5.77 -9.69
CA SER A 36 -5.45 -6.78 -9.07
C SER A 36 -6.03 -7.72 -10.12
N ASP A 37 -6.63 -7.18 -11.19
CA ASP A 37 -7.27 -8.00 -12.23
C ASP A 37 -6.23 -8.95 -12.88
N ALA A 38 -5.01 -8.47 -13.13
CA ALA A 38 -3.93 -9.28 -13.70
C ALA A 38 -3.56 -10.46 -12.80
N PHE A 39 -3.35 -10.21 -11.50
CA PHE A 39 -2.90 -11.24 -10.55
C PHE A 39 -4.02 -12.17 -10.12
N ASP A 40 -5.25 -11.68 -10.00
CA ASP A 40 -6.43 -12.49 -9.69
C ASP A 40 -6.76 -13.46 -10.83
N LEU A 41 -6.59 -13.02 -12.09
CA LEU A 41 -6.88 -13.82 -13.29
C LEU A 41 -5.66 -14.55 -13.86
N ARG A 42 -4.46 -14.29 -13.33
CA ARG A 42 -3.17 -14.78 -13.84
C ARG A 42 -2.98 -14.43 -15.33
N ASP A 43 -3.30 -13.19 -15.67
CA ASP A 43 -3.28 -12.67 -17.04
C ASP A 43 -2.55 -11.32 -17.10
N GLU A 44 -1.34 -11.32 -17.65
CA GLU A 44 -0.51 -10.11 -17.76
C GLU A 44 -1.05 -9.10 -18.78
N SER A 45 -2.01 -9.47 -19.64
CA SER A 45 -2.60 -8.55 -20.63
C SER A 45 -3.26 -7.33 -19.96
N TYR A 46 -3.78 -7.48 -18.74
CA TYR A 46 -4.31 -6.35 -17.95
C TYR A 46 -3.25 -5.28 -17.65
N ILE A 47 -1.97 -5.65 -17.63
CA ILE A 47 -0.84 -4.73 -17.41
C ILE A 47 -0.30 -4.25 -18.77
N ILE A 48 -0.02 -5.18 -19.68
CA ILE A 48 0.70 -4.90 -20.94
C ILE A 48 -0.20 -4.17 -21.94
N ASP A 49 -1.44 -4.62 -22.10
CA ASP A 49 -2.35 -4.14 -23.13
C ASP A 49 -3.22 -2.97 -22.67
N TYR A 50 -3.06 -2.50 -21.42
CA TYR A 50 -3.83 -1.36 -20.89
C TYR A 50 -3.72 -0.13 -21.79
N GLU A 51 -2.57 0.10 -22.44
CA GLU A 51 -2.38 1.24 -23.34
C GLU A 51 -3.23 1.20 -24.62
N HIS A 52 -3.83 0.03 -24.93
CA HIS A 52 -4.70 -0.17 -26.08
C HIS A 52 -6.20 -0.12 -25.74
N GLN A 53 -6.57 0.05 -24.46
CA GLN A 53 -7.96 0.21 -24.05
C GLN A 53 -8.56 1.54 -24.55
N SER A 54 -9.89 1.67 -24.57
CA SER A 54 -10.57 2.81 -25.21
C SER A 54 -10.28 4.18 -24.59
N TYR A 55 -9.77 4.25 -23.35
CA TYR A 55 -9.48 5.52 -22.66
C TYR A 55 -8.33 5.40 -21.64
N PRO A 56 -7.09 5.12 -22.08
CA PRO A 56 -6.03 4.80 -21.16
C PRO A 56 -5.42 6.09 -20.60
N ARG A 57 -5.18 6.10 -19.29
CA ARG A 57 -4.50 7.23 -18.64
C ARG A 57 -3.00 7.10 -18.81
N GLN A 58 -2.36 8.13 -19.35
CA GLN A 58 -0.91 8.17 -19.54
C GLN A 58 -0.10 7.91 -18.26
N LEU A 59 -0.54 8.45 -17.12
CA LEU A 59 0.11 8.17 -15.84
C LEU A 59 -0.06 6.71 -15.41
N THR A 60 -1.22 6.10 -15.65
CA THR A 60 -1.46 4.68 -15.36
C THR A 60 -0.60 3.79 -16.26
N ILE A 61 -0.53 4.09 -17.56
CA ILE A 61 0.40 3.40 -18.48
C ILE A 61 1.83 3.47 -17.94
N SER A 62 2.29 4.66 -17.53
CA SER A 62 3.62 4.85 -16.96
C SER A 62 3.86 3.98 -15.73
N PHE A 63 2.91 3.92 -14.80
CA PHE A 63 3.02 3.09 -13.59
C PHE A 63 3.04 1.59 -13.93
N LEU A 64 2.18 1.13 -14.83
CA LEU A 64 2.10 -0.27 -15.24
C LEU A 64 3.35 -0.71 -16.00
N LYS A 65 3.91 0.13 -16.88
CA LYS A 65 5.20 -0.13 -17.54
C LYS A 65 6.34 -0.25 -16.54
N LYS A 66 6.36 0.60 -15.50
CA LYS A 66 7.36 0.51 -14.42
C LYS A 66 7.18 -0.72 -13.53
N LEU A 67 5.94 -1.10 -13.24
CA LEU A 67 5.67 -2.37 -12.56
C LEU A 67 6.18 -3.54 -13.39
N TYR A 68 5.80 -3.61 -14.68
CA TYR A 68 6.21 -4.68 -15.57
C TYR A 68 7.74 -4.79 -15.66
N GLN A 69 8.44 -3.66 -15.76
CA GLN A 69 9.89 -3.62 -15.70
C GLN A 69 10.42 -4.20 -14.37
N LEU A 70 9.97 -3.69 -13.23
CA LEU A 70 10.42 -4.14 -11.90
C LEU A 70 10.14 -5.63 -11.64
N MET A 71 9.03 -6.14 -12.16
CA MET A 71 8.69 -7.55 -12.05
C MET A 71 9.67 -8.42 -12.86
N ASN A 72 9.89 -8.11 -14.13
CA ASN A 72 10.75 -8.91 -15.01
C ASN A 72 12.25 -8.76 -14.70
N ASP A 73 12.66 -7.67 -14.05
CA ASP A 73 14.04 -7.49 -13.59
C ASP A 73 14.39 -8.45 -12.42
N TYR A 74 13.40 -8.98 -11.69
CA TYR A 74 13.60 -9.75 -10.45
C TYR A 74 12.96 -11.14 -10.43
N TYR A 75 12.03 -11.44 -11.33
CA TYR A 75 11.31 -12.72 -11.39
C TYR A 75 11.28 -13.24 -12.82
N GLU A 76 11.39 -14.55 -12.99
CA GLU A 76 11.35 -15.19 -14.31
C GLU A 76 9.91 -15.28 -14.85
N GLN A 77 8.95 -15.51 -13.94
CA GLN A 77 7.53 -15.63 -14.20
C GLN A 77 6.72 -14.88 -13.12
N PRO A 78 6.76 -13.53 -13.11
CA PRO A 78 6.25 -12.73 -11.99
C PRO A 78 4.79 -13.01 -11.64
N ILE A 79 3.93 -13.22 -12.64
CA ILE A 79 2.50 -13.47 -12.44
C ILE A 79 2.20 -14.79 -11.71
N PHE A 80 3.16 -15.73 -11.67
CA PHE A 80 3.04 -17.01 -10.96
C PHE A 80 3.87 -17.06 -9.67
N GLU A 81 4.90 -16.21 -9.57
CA GLU A 81 5.79 -16.14 -8.40
C GLU A 81 5.28 -15.19 -7.31
N LEU A 82 4.50 -14.18 -7.68
CA LEU A 82 3.92 -13.21 -6.76
C LEU A 82 2.41 -13.40 -6.60
N ASP A 83 1.92 -13.16 -5.38
CA ASP A 83 0.50 -13.01 -5.11
C ASP A 83 0.18 -11.58 -4.71
N TYR A 84 -0.76 -10.94 -5.40
CA TYR A 84 -1.26 -9.64 -4.98
C TYR A 84 -2.40 -9.80 -3.97
N HIS A 85 -2.28 -9.17 -2.81
CA HIS A 85 -3.27 -9.21 -1.75
C HIS A 85 -3.78 -7.81 -1.42
N LYS A 86 -5.11 -7.68 -1.34
CA LYS A 86 -5.78 -6.52 -0.75
C LYS A 86 -6.17 -6.85 0.68
N ASN A 87 -5.89 -5.93 1.59
CA ASN A 87 -6.12 -6.11 3.02
C ASN A 87 -6.61 -4.80 3.67
N SER A 88 -7.12 -4.89 4.90
CA SER A 88 -7.59 -3.74 5.66
C SER A 88 -7.24 -3.90 7.13
N ILE A 89 -6.79 -2.83 7.77
CA ILE A 89 -6.50 -2.75 9.21
C ILE A 89 -7.71 -2.13 9.90
N HIS A 90 -8.27 -2.83 10.89
CA HIS A 90 -9.50 -2.44 11.59
C HIS A 90 -9.19 -1.84 12.96
N LEU A 91 -9.28 -0.52 13.08
CA LEU A 91 -9.18 0.17 14.37
C LEU A 91 -10.58 0.29 14.99
N PRO A 92 -10.84 -0.40 16.12
CA PRO A 92 -12.17 -0.47 16.71
C PRO A 92 -12.58 0.87 17.34
N LYS A 93 -13.89 1.17 17.30
CA LYS A 93 -14.46 2.46 17.74
C LYS A 93 -14.15 2.77 19.22
N GLU A 94 -14.03 1.73 20.04
CA GLU A 94 -13.74 1.76 21.47
C GLU A 94 -12.42 2.49 21.77
N LEU A 95 -11.44 2.40 20.87
CA LEU A 95 -10.13 3.04 21.02
C LEU A 95 -10.09 4.48 20.48
N LEU A 96 -11.09 4.87 19.68
CA LEU A 96 -11.11 6.10 18.88
C LEU A 96 -11.90 7.25 19.53
N THR A 97 -12.38 7.10 20.78
CA THR A 97 -13.24 8.09 21.47
C THR A 97 -14.43 8.54 20.61
N SER A 98 -14.84 7.69 19.66
CA SER A 98 -15.79 7.99 18.60
C SER A 98 -16.76 6.84 18.45
N ARG A 99 -17.89 7.07 17.79
CA ARG A 99 -18.88 6.03 17.48
C ARG A 99 -18.55 5.23 16.22
N ILE A 100 -17.43 5.54 15.57
CA ILE A 100 -17.10 5.06 14.23
C ILE A 100 -15.72 4.39 14.26
N GLN A 101 -15.61 3.20 13.69
CA GLN A 101 -14.34 2.50 13.47
C GLN A 101 -13.51 3.18 12.37
N LEU A 102 -12.21 2.95 12.34
CA LEU A 102 -11.33 3.38 11.25
C LEU A 102 -10.74 2.16 10.55
N ASP A 103 -11.14 1.96 9.30
CA ASP A 103 -10.57 0.93 8.41
C ASP A 103 -9.49 1.57 7.54
N ILE A 104 -8.33 0.93 7.42
CA ILE A 104 -7.21 1.40 6.60
C ILE A 104 -6.85 0.33 5.59
N ASP A 105 -7.22 0.55 4.33
CA ASP A 105 -6.96 -0.40 3.26
C ASP A 105 -5.48 -0.33 2.83
N PHE A 106 -4.94 -1.45 2.35
CA PHE A 106 -3.63 -1.53 1.72
C PHE A 106 -3.52 -2.74 0.80
N GLY A 107 -2.66 -2.63 -0.20
CA GLY A 107 -2.31 -3.73 -1.11
C GLY A 107 -0.83 -4.09 -0.96
N TYR A 108 -0.49 -5.36 -1.17
CA TYR A 108 0.90 -5.82 -1.20
C TYR A 108 1.04 -7.04 -2.10
N PHE A 109 2.22 -7.20 -2.71
CA PHE A 109 2.60 -8.51 -3.23
C PHE A 109 3.24 -9.34 -2.13
N TYR A 110 2.95 -10.64 -2.11
CA TYR A 110 3.68 -11.62 -1.34
C TYR A 110 4.55 -12.45 -2.27
N ASP A 111 5.86 -12.45 -1.99
CA ASP A 111 6.80 -13.38 -2.59
C ASP A 111 6.94 -14.58 -1.64
N ARG A 112 6.35 -15.71 -2.04
CA ARG A 112 6.31 -16.94 -1.24
C ARG A 112 7.70 -17.54 -1.04
N ASN A 113 8.62 -17.31 -1.97
CA ASN A 113 9.95 -17.94 -1.97
C ASN A 113 10.93 -17.15 -1.09
N ALA A 114 10.80 -15.83 -1.05
CA ALA A 114 11.72 -14.95 -0.32
C ALA A 114 11.17 -14.42 1.02
N LYS A 115 9.98 -14.86 1.46
CA LYS A 115 9.34 -14.43 2.72
C LYS A 115 9.30 -12.90 2.88
N LYS A 116 9.07 -12.19 1.78
CA LYS A 116 9.00 -10.74 1.75
C LYS A 116 7.66 -10.27 1.22
N ILE A 117 7.21 -9.11 1.70
CA ILE A 117 6.10 -8.41 1.07
C ILE A 117 6.63 -7.21 0.30
N ILE A 118 5.92 -6.85 -0.77
CA ILE A 118 6.24 -5.72 -1.62
C ILE A 118 5.07 -4.74 -1.57
N LEU A 119 5.33 -3.54 -1.07
CA LEU A 119 4.36 -2.45 -1.03
C LEU A 119 4.57 -1.55 -2.25
N LEU A 120 3.47 -1.24 -2.95
CA LEU A 120 3.50 -0.35 -4.09
C LEU A 120 3.43 1.10 -3.65
N GLU A 121 4.37 1.90 -4.16
CA GLU A 121 4.49 3.31 -3.86
C GLU A 121 4.53 4.15 -5.14
N TYR A 122 4.19 5.43 -5.02
CA TYR A 122 4.01 6.32 -6.16
C TYR A 122 4.73 7.66 -5.94
N GLY A 123 6.06 7.61 -5.83
CA GLY A 123 6.95 8.78 -5.79
C GLY A 123 7.53 9.15 -4.42
N LYS A 124 7.53 8.24 -3.43
CA LYS A 124 7.80 8.57 -2.02
C LYS A 124 8.78 7.64 -1.29
N LEU A 125 9.77 7.06 -1.97
CA LEU A 125 10.74 6.17 -1.32
C LEU A 125 11.60 6.79 -0.22
N ASN A 126 11.94 8.09 -0.30
CA ASN A 126 12.91 8.70 0.62
C ASN A 126 12.49 8.68 2.11
N GLU A 127 11.24 8.31 2.42
CA GLU A 127 10.70 8.31 3.78
C GLU A 127 10.20 6.93 4.23
N VAL A 128 10.34 5.89 3.40
CA VAL A 128 9.75 4.56 3.67
C VAL A 128 10.30 3.92 4.95
N SER A 129 11.57 4.12 5.27
CA SER A 129 12.16 3.63 6.53
C SER A 129 11.44 4.19 7.77
N ARG A 130 10.86 5.39 7.68
CA ARG A 130 10.06 5.99 8.78
C ARG A 130 8.65 5.40 8.85
N TRP A 131 8.13 4.87 7.74
CA TRP A 131 6.80 4.29 7.68
C TRP A 131 6.75 2.88 8.27
N ILE A 132 7.83 2.11 8.16
CA ILE A 132 7.88 0.72 8.64
C ILE A 132 7.50 0.59 10.11
N PRO A 133 8.01 1.41 11.06
CA PRO A 133 7.57 1.32 12.45
C PRO A 133 6.07 1.57 12.65
N VAL A 134 5.48 2.47 11.86
CA VAL A 134 4.05 2.77 11.90
C VAL A 134 3.25 1.60 11.34
N PHE A 135 3.66 1.08 10.18
CA PHE A 135 3.08 -0.10 9.55
C PHE A 135 3.10 -1.29 10.51
N LYS A 136 4.28 -1.61 11.07
CA LYS A 136 4.49 -2.71 12.02
C LYS A 136 3.53 -2.59 13.21
N THR A 137 3.48 -1.44 13.87
CA THR A 137 2.53 -1.23 14.98
C THR A 137 1.08 -1.43 14.54
N LEU A 138 0.69 -0.92 13.37
CA LEU A 138 -0.68 -1.07 12.87
C LEU A 138 -1.04 -2.54 12.65
N VAL A 139 -0.19 -3.30 11.94
CA VAL A 139 -0.51 -4.67 11.54
C VAL A 139 -0.32 -5.71 12.64
N THR A 140 0.47 -5.41 13.67
CA THR A 140 0.64 -6.31 14.83
C THR A 140 -0.35 -6.04 15.96
N SER A 141 -1.00 -4.88 15.98
CA SER A 141 -1.82 -4.45 17.12
C SER A 141 -3.32 -4.38 16.84
N PHE A 142 -3.71 -4.43 15.58
CA PHE A 142 -5.11 -4.35 15.16
C PHE A 142 -5.48 -5.54 14.28
N GLU A 143 -6.77 -5.85 14.22
CA GLU A 143 -7.29 -6.92 13.40
C GLU A 143 -7.12 -6.58 11.91
N LEU A 144 -6.78 -7.60 11.13
CA LEU A 144 -6.66 -7.51 9.68
C LEU A 144 -7.76 -8.35 9.03
N THR A 145 -8.23 -7.92 7.85
CA THR A 145 -9.14 -8.76 7.04
C THR A 145 -8.48 -10.11 6.69
N ALA A 146 -7.17 -10.12 6.44
CA ALA A 146 -6.36 -11.33 6.30
C ALA A 146 -5.06 -11.16 7.08
N THR A 147 -4.61 -12.21 7.78
CA THR A 147 -3.32 -12.17 8.49
C THR A 147 -2.16 -12.01 7.49
N LEU A 148 -1.15 -11.22 7.85
CA LEU A 148 0.10 -11.18 7.09
C LEU A 148 0.82 -12.54 7.16
N PRO A 149 1.70 -12.85 6.18
CA PRO A 149 2.55 -14.03 6.24
C PRO A 149 3.32 -14.11 7.56
N PRO A 150 3.30 -15.25 8.28
CA PRO A 150 3.79 -15.34 9.66
C PRO A 150 5.31 -15.20 9.81
N ASN A 151 6.07 -15.50 8.74
CA ASN A 151 7.53 -15.48 8.74
C ASN A 151 8.08 -14.32 7.90
N LEU A 152 7.42 -13.16 7.93
CA LEU A 152 7.85 -12.00 7.16
C LEU A 152 9.22 -11.52 7.64
N GLU A 153 10.22 -11.59 6.78
CA GLU A 153 11.61 -11.17 7.08
C GLU A 153 11.90 -9.78 6.51
N THR A 154 11.38 -9.46 5.33
CA THR A 154 11.72 -8.25 4.59
C THR A 154 10.49 -7.51 4.08
N ILE A 155 10.53 -6.17 4.12
CA ILE A 155 9.59 -5.33 3.37
C ILE A 155 10.34 -4.65 2.23
N VAL A 156 9.81 -4.78 1.03
CA VAL A 156 10.27 -4.10 -0.16
C VAL A 156 9.25 -3.04 -0.57
N PHE A 157 9.72 -1.89 -1.03
CA PHE A 157 8.90 -0.83 -1.60
C PHE A 157 9.24 -0.66 -3.08
N TRP A 158 8.24 -0.76 -3.95
CA TRP A 158 8.38 -0.51 -5.38
C TRP A 158 7.76 0.83 -5.73
N ASP A 159 8.60 1.79 -6.14
CA ASP A 159 8.13 3.09 -6.61
C ASP A 159 7.83 3.04 -8.09
N LEU A 160 6.55 2.89 -8.43
CA LEU A 160 6.08 2.81 -9.80
C LEU A 160 6.18 4.15 -10.54
N SER A 161 6.45 5.25 -9.85
CA SER A 161 6.66 6.56 -10.50
C SER A 161 8.08 6.72 -11.03
N LYS A 162 9.05 6.04 -10.41
CA LYS A 162 10.47 6.17 -10.75
C LYS A 162 11.09 4.86 -11.25
N GLY A 163 10.45 3.71 -11.02
CA GLY A 163 11.03 2.39 -11.23
C GLY A 163 12.17 2.11 -10.26
N LEU A 164 11.99 2.47 -8.99
CA LEU A 164 13.01 2.30 -7.95
C LEU A 164 12.53 1.30 -6.90
N ILE A 165 13.50 0.63 -6.26
CA ILE A 165 13.28 -0.30 -5.17
C ILE A 165 13.96 0.23 -3.92
N HIS A 166 13.28 0.06 -2.79
CA HIS A 166 13.87 0.21 -1.47
C HIS A 166 13.56 -1.03 -0.64
N GLU A 167 14.56 -1.63 -0.02
CA GLU A 167 14.41 -2.86 0.76
C GLU A 167 14.88 -2.60 2.20
N GLU A 168 14.11 -3.11 3.16
CA GLU A 168 14.38 -2.96 4.59
C GLU A 168 14.08 -4.26 5.32
N ASP A 169 14.94 -4.57 6.30
CA ASP A 169 14.71 -5.68 7.22
C ASP A 169 13.50 -5.38 8.12
N TYR A 170 12.50 -6.25 8.07
CA TYR A 170 11.29 -6.12 8.86
C TYR A 170 11.47 -6.64 10.29
N THR A 171 12.39 -7.58 10.49
CA THR A 171 12.57 -8.26 11.77
C THR A 171 13.14 -7.32 12.82
N SER A 172 14.21 -6.58 12.47
CA SER A 172 14.85 -5.59 13.35
C SER A 172 14.09 -4.27 13.47
N ALA A 173 13.09 -4.03 12.62
CA ALA A 173 12.32 -2.79 12.65
C ALA A 173 11.62 -2.59 14.02
N THR A 174 11.82 -1.42 14.61
CA THR A 174 11.12 -1.02 15.85
C THR A 174 9.66 -0.70 15.58
N THR A 175 8.81 -0.72 16.61
CA THR A 175 7.41 -0.30 16.53
C THR A 175 7.26 1.17 16.87
N ALA A 176 6.40 1.89 16.17
CA ALA A 176 5.96 3.22 16.59
C ALA A 176 5.12 3.16 17.89
N PRO A 177 5.15 4.20 18.75
CA PRO A 177 4.38 4.20 19.99
C PRO A 177 2.87 4.10 19.73
N MET A 178 2.20 3.15 20.41
CA MET A 178 0.76 2.91 20.27
C MET A 178 -0.08 4.17 20.54
N GLU A 179 0.24 4.92 21.60
CA GLU A 179 -0.46 6.16 21.93
C GLU A 179 -0.42 7.19 20.79
N GLN A 180 0.69 7.25 20.05
CA GLN A 180 0.80 8.14 18.90
C GLN A 180 -0.07 7.65 17.74
N ILE A 181 -0.13 6.32 17.49
CA ILE A 181 -1.04 5.73 16.50
C ILE A 181 -2.50 6.07 16.83
N LEU A 182 -2.93 5.86 18.07
CA LEU A 182 -4.29 6.16 18.52
C LEU A 182 -4.60 7.65 18.45
N LYS A 183 -3.67 8.52 18.84
CA LYS A 183 -3.82 9.98 18.71
C LYS A 183 -4.08 10.40 17.27
N ILE A 184 -3.35 9.85 16.31
CA ILE A 184 -3.52 10.13 14.88
C ILE A 184 -4.84 9.57 14.36
N ALA A 185 -5.20 8.34 14.73
CA ALA A 185 -6.48 7.74 14.34
C ALA A 185 -7.68 8.57 14.85
N ARG A 186 -7.65 9.02 16.11
CA ARG A 186 -8.66 9.92 16.71
C ARG A 186 -8.74 11.25 15.94
N LYS A 187 -7.59 11.84 15.59
CA LYS A 187 -7.53 13.09 14.79
C LYS A 187 -8.22 12.90 13.43
N ILE A 188 -7.89 11.82 12.72
CA ILE A 188 -8.46 11.49 11.40
C ILE A 188 -9.99 11.42 11.45
N VAL A 189 -10.52 10.67 12.43
CA VAL A 189 -11.97 10.47 12.57
C VAL A 189 -12.70 11.76 12.96
N ASN A 190 -12.07 12.63 13.76
CA ASN A 190 -12.67 13.89 14.18
C ASN A 190 -12.68 14.97 13.09
N GLU A 191 -11.61 15.08 12.29
CA GLU A 191 -11.52 16.10 11.24
C GLU A 191 -12.45 15.81 10.05
N ARG A 192 -12.59 14.54 9.64
CA ARG A 192 -13.50 14.16 8.54
C ARG A 192 -14.99 14.21 8.91
N ARG A 193 -15.33 14.47 10.18
CA ARG A 193 -16.71 14.79 10.58
C ARG A 193 -17.08 16.26 10.33
N ARG A 194 -16.08 17.14 10.20
CA ARG A 194 -16.27 18.59 10.11
C ARG A 194 -16.28 19.13 8.69
N GLY A 195 -15.93 18.32 7.69
CA GLY A 195 -15.94 18.66 6.27
C GLY A 195 -16.77 17.67 5.49
#